data_AF-A0A9P6IYG4-F1
#
_entry.id   AF-A0A9P6IYG4-F1
#
_cell.length_a   1.000
_cell.length_b   1.000
_cell.length_c   1.000
_cell.angle_alpha   90.00
_cell.angle_beta   90.00
_cell.angle_gamma   90.00
#
_symmetry.space_group_name_H-M   'P 1'
#
loop_
_entity.id
_entity.type
_entity.pdbx_description
1 polymer ?
#
loop_
_entity_poly.entity_id
_entity_poly.type
_entity_poly.pdbx_seq_one_letter_code
_entity_poly.pdbx_strand_id
1 'polypeptide(L)'
;MWGSTKDEAGLFVPQYFPNPVPIANASNALELVFDAARASVILASPYFQPDPSDSDAVRNLFTRAGTQYYFFCPLRYLSRQMTKKKPIYNFRFNRGRDTPLVGDNYCSSSTGRVCHSADIQPVFASGAAIPGISQTGDDARFARQVVDRLTTFAKTGNPNPKPGLAGSELTNPDVTGLDWPPYDDSNTLMELNVKSSVSKQVENDVCSWIDTQFLYDFWLQIPGNLP
;
A
#
# COMPACT_ATOMS: atom_id res chain seq x y z
N MET A 1 -13.41 -4.77 -0.59
CA MET A 1 -12.11 -4.63 -1.25
C MET A 1 -11.38 -3.50 -0.56
N TRP A 2 -10.09 -3.67 -0.28
CA TRP A 2 -9.22 -2.61 0.24
C TRP A 2 -7.77 -2.95 -0.08
N GLY A 3 -6.88 -2.00 0.15
CA GLY A 3 -5.46 -2.21 -0.11
C GLY A 3 -4.64 -1.04 0.37
N SER A 4 -3.37 -1.07 0.03
CA SER A 4 -2.41 -0.03 0.36
C SER A 4 -1.61 0.40 -0.86
N THR A 5 -0.87 1.47 -0.74
CA THR A 5 0.31 1.74 -1.58
C THR A 5 1.52 0.98 -1.05
N LYS A 6 2.59 0.84 -1.86
CA LYS A 6 3.80 0.11 -1.48
C LYS A 6 4.56 0.77 -0.32
N ASP A 7 4.57 2.10 -0.32
CA ASP A 7 5.39 2.95 0.55
C ASP A 7 4.53 3.99 1.27
N GLU A 8 3.37 3.59 1.81
CA GLU A 8 2.35 4.47 2.43
C GLU A 8 2.95 5.59 3.30
N ALA A 9 3.77 5.23 4.29
CA ALA A 9 4.32 6.22 5.21
C ALA A 9 5.37 7.16 4.58
N GLY A 10 5.79 6.89 3.33
CA GLY A 10 6.75 7.70 2.59
C GLY A 10 6.27 9.13 2.35
N LEU A 11 4.96 9.36 2.25
CA LEU A 11 4.39 10.70 2.05
C LEU A 11 4.80 11.68 3.17
N PHE A 12 4.99 11.18 4.38
CA PHE A 12 5.35 11.98 5.54
C PHE A 12 6.85 12.27 5.65
N VAL A 13 7.66 11.56 4.88
CA VAL A 13 9.13 11.66 4.96
C VAL A 13 9.63 13.07 4.61
N PRO A 14 9.22 13.73 3.50
CA PRO A 14 9.68 15.10 3.21
C PRO A 14 9.33 16.12 4.30
N GLN A 15 8.23 15.91 5.04
CA GLN A 15 7.80 16.80 6.12
C GLN A 15 8.70 16.70 7.36
N TYR A 16 9.06 15.48 7.76
CA TYR A 16 9.87 15.24 8.97
C TYR A 16 11.38 15.17 8.68
N PHE A 17 11.75 14.69 7.51
CA PHE A 17 13.12 14.36 7.10
C PHE A 17 13.40 14.84 5.67
N PRO A 18 13.46 16.16 5.43
CA PRO A 18 13.73 16.71 4.11
C PRO A 18 15.10 16.23 3.55
N ASN A 19 16.05 15.93 4.44
CA ASN A 19 17.36 15.38 4.11
C ASN A 19 17.57 14.00 4.74
N PRO A 20 18.48 13.16 4.21
CA PRO A 20 18.85 11.90 4.83
C PRO A 20 19.25 12.09 6.30
N VAL A 21 18.86 11.14 7.14
CA VAL A 21 19.09 11.18 8.59
C VAL A 21 20.18 10.17 8.96
N PRO A 22 21.17 10.55 9.78
CA PRO A 22 22.18 9.61 10.25
C PRO A 22 21.57 8.43 11.01
N ILE A 23 22.10 7.21 10.79
CA ILE A 23 21.61 5.97 11.43
C ILE A 23 21.59 6.06 12.96
N ALA A 24 22.52 6.80 13.57
CA ALA A 24 22.55 7.04 15.02
C ALA A 24 21.26 7.70 15.55
N ASN A 25 20.47 8.33 14.68
CA ASN A 25 19.21 8.99 15.01
C ASN A 25 17.97 8.15 14.62
N ALA A 26 18.12 6.86 14.32
CA ALA A 26 16.99 6.00 13.90
C ALA A 26 15.88 5.91 14.97
N SER A 27 16.23 5.82 16.26
CA SER A 27 15.23 5.82 17.35
C SER A 27 14.43 7.12 17.37
N ASN A 28 15.13 8.25 17.38
CA ASN A 28 14.50 9.58 17.36
C ASN A 28 13.58 9.78 16.14
N ALA A 29 13.96 9.23 14.99
CA ALA A 29 13.14 9.31 13.78
C ALA A 29 11.83 8.50 13.91
N LEU A 30 11.90 7.28 14.45
CA LEU A 30 10.71 6.46 14.70
C LEU A 30 9.82 7.06 15.80
N GLU A 31 10.41 7.68 16.82
CA GLU A 31 9.72 8.31 17.95
C GLU A 31 8.85 9.52 17.56
N LEU A 32 8.97 10.05 16.33
CA LEU A 32 8.08 11.11 15.83
C LEU A 32 6.65 10.61 15.60
N VAL A 33 6.47 9.32 15.34
CA VAL A 33 5.16 8.72 15.05
C VAL A 33 4.82 7.56 15.97
N PHE A 34 5.83 6.88 16.50
CA PHE A 34 5.68 5.83 17.50
C PHE A 34 6.04 6.39 18.89
N ASP A 35 5.45 5.86 19.96
CA ASP A 35 6.00 6.12 21.30
C ASP A 35 7.37 5.44 21.48
N ALA A 36 8.16 5.90 22.45
CA ALA A 36 9.53 5.41 22.68
C ALA A 36 9.59 3.90 22.95
N ALA A 37 8.61 3.33 23.66
CA ALA A 37 8.57 1.90 23.92
C ALA A 37 8.36 1.11 22.62
N ARG A 38 7.43 1.55 21.78
CA ARG A 38 7.15 0.94 20.48
C ARG A 38 8.32 1.09 19.51
N ALA A 39 8.93 2.27 19.43
CA ALA A 39 10.12 2.51 18.61
C ALA A 39 11.27 1.56 19.01
N SER A 40 11.50 1.37 20.31
CA SER A 40 12.49 0.42 20.83
C SER A 40 12.20 -1.03 20.42
N VAL A 41 10.94 -1.48 20.52
CA VAL A 41 10.54 -2.84 20.09
C VAL A 41 10.70 -3.02 18.57
N ILE A 42 10.34 -2.00 17.78
CA ILE A 42 10.56 -2.01 16.31
C ILE A 42 12.05 -2.15 15.99
N LEU A 43 12.91 -1.34 16.61
CA LEU A 43 14.36 -1.38 16.38
C LEU A 43 15.05 -2.61 16.97
N ALA A 44 14.43 -3.34 17.88
CA ALA A 44 14.94 -4.64 18.35
C ALA A 44 14.61 -5.79 17.38
N SER A 45 13.69 -5.57 16.44
CA SER A 45 13.20 -6.59 15.50
C SER A 45 14.17 -6.84 14.35
N PRO A 46 14.37 -8.09 13.90
CA PRO A 46 15.17 -8.36 12.70
C PRO A 46 14.54 -7.80 11.41
N TYR A 47 13.26 -7.40 11.44
CA TYR A 47 12.52 -6.92 10.26
C TYR A 47 12.67 -5.41 9.99
N PHE A 48 13.17 -4.64 10.96
CA PHE A 48 13.20 -3.17 10.92
C PHE A 48 14.57 -2.63 11.35
N GLN A 49 15.63 -3.12 10.70
CA GLN A 49 16.98 -2.61 10.88
C GLN A 49 17.34 -1.63 9.76
N PRO A 50 17.96 -0.48 10.08
CA PRO A 50 18.51 0.39 9.05
C PRO A 50 19.70 -0.31 8.37
N ASP A 51 19.73 -0.31 7.03
CA ASP A 51 20.86 -0.84 6.27
C ASP A 51 22.05 0.13 6.35
N PRO A 52 23.21 -0.26 6.92
CA PRO A 52 24.36 0.62 7.05
C PRO A 52 24.98 1.05 5.72
N SER A 53 24.68 0.36 4.62
CA SER A 53 25.16 0.68 3.28
C SER A 53 24.26 1.67 2.52
N ASP A 54 23.05 1.90 3.02
CA ASP A 54 22.08 2.79 2.42
C ASP A 54 22.24 4.22 2.97
N SER A 55 22.59 5.17 2.10
CA SER A 55 22.75 6.57 2.48
C SER A 55 21.44 7.22 2.94
N ASP A 56 20.30 6.57 2.70
CA ASP A 56 18.97 7.02 3.11
C ASP A 56 18.24 6.03 4.05
N ALA A 57 19.01 5.20 4.75
CA ALA A 57 18.53 4.09 5.56
C ALA A 57 17.43 4.46 6.56
N VAL A 58 17.55 5.60 7.23
CA VAL A 58 16.60 6.00 8.28
C VAL A 58 15.25 6.42 7.68
N ARG A 59 15.23 7.13 6.55
CA ARG A 59 13.97 7.49 5.88
C ARG A 59 13.29 6.26 5.29
N ASN A 60 14.07 5.31 4.78
CA ASN A 60 13.58 4.03 4.30
C ASN A 60 13.04 3.15 5.44
N LEU A 61 13.73 3.11 6.59
CA LEU A 61 13.27 2.44 7.80
C LEU A 61 11.96 3.04 8.30
N PHE A 62 11.87 4.37 8.40
CA PHE A 62 10.66 5.07 8.83
C PHE A 62 9.48 4.72 7.91
N THR A 63 9.69 4.81 6.59
CA THR A 63 8.69 4.45 5.56
C THR A 63 8.25 3.00 5.73
N ARG A 64 9.20 2.09 5.91
CA ARG A 64 8.94 0.67 6.04
C ARG A 64 8.16 0.35 7.31
N ALA A 65 8.61 0.83 8.46
CA ALA A 65 7.97 0.62 9.76
C ALA A 65 6.55 1.20 9.76
N GLY A 66 6.39 2.46 9.35
CA GLY A 66 5.09 3.11 9.26
C GLY A 66 4.13 2.41 8.30
N THR A 67 4.60 2.01 7.11
CA THR A 67 3.75 1.32 6.12
C THR A 67 3.25 -0.02 6.66
N GLN A 68 4.12 -0.80 7.30
CA GLN A 68 3.71 -2.09 7.87
C GLN A 68 2.77 -1.93 9.06
N TYR A 69 3.11 -1.04 10.01
CA TYR A 69 2.36 -0.87 11.25
C TYR A 69 0.99 -0.20 11.04
N TYR A 70 0.92 0.89 10.27
CA TYR A 70 -0.31 1.68 10.15
C TYR A 70 -1.24 1.25 9.01
N PHE A 71 -0.72 0.57 7.98
CA PHE A 71 -1.50 0.31 6.77
C PHE A 71 -1.53 -1.17 6.40
N PHE A 72 -0.40 -1.75 6.01
CA PHE A 72 -0.39 -3.07 5.35
C PHE A 72 -0.80 -4.21 6.30
N CYS A 73 -0.17 -4.32 7.47
CA CYS A 73 -0.47 -5.40 8.42
C CYS A 73 -1.85 -5.28 9.08
N PRO A 74 -2.32 -4.08 9.49
CA PRO A 74 -3.72 -3.87 9.92
C PRO A 74 -4.74 -4.39 8.91
N LEU A 75 -4.58 -4.04 7.62
CA LEU A 75 -5.49 -4.48 6.57
C LEU A 75 -5.46 -6.00 6.40
N ARG A 76 -4.27 -6.62 6.50
CA ARG A 76 -4.14 -8.09 6.51
C ARG A 76 -4.91 -8.71 7.68
N TYR A 77 -4.71 -8.19 8.89
CA TYR A 77 -5.41 -8.65 10.08
C TYR A 77 -6.93 -8.56 9.90
N LEU A 78 -7.44 -7.40 9.48
CA LEU A 78 -8.87 -7.19 9.24
C LEU A 78 -9.41 -8.14 8.16
N SER A 79 -8.61 -8.44 7.14
CA SER A 79 -9.01 -9.36 6.06
C SER A 79 -9.26 -10.76 6.59
N ARG A 80 -8.37 -11.28 7.44
CA ARG A 80 -8.53 -12.59 8.10
C ARG A 80 -9.79 -12.66 8.96
N GLN A 81 -10.20 -11.56 9.58
CA GLN A 81 -11.44 -11.52 10.36
C GLN A 81 -12.68 -11.47 9.48
N MET A 82 -12.64 -10.70 8.39
CA MET A 82 -13.81 -10.49 7.54
C MET A 82 -14.09 -11.62 6.55
N THR A 83 -13.08 -12.37 6.11
CA THR A 83 -13.27 -13.50 5.18
C THR A 83 -14.16 -14.60 5.74
N LYS A 84 -14.29 -14.68 7.08
CA LYS A 84 -15.24 -15.57 7.77
C LYS A 84 -16.72 -15.29 7.43
N LYS A 85 -17.02 -14.14 6.83
CA LYS A 85 -18.40 -13.67 6.56
C LYS A 85 -18.66 -13.34 5.10
N LYS A 86 -17.65 -12.88 4.37
CA LYS A 86 -17.81 -12.44 2.97
C LYS A 86 -16.47 -12.48 2.23
N PRO A 87 -16.46 -12.67 0.90
CA PRO A 87 -15.25 -12.55 0.10
C PRO A 87 -14.61 -11.17 0.25
N ILE A 88 -13.32 -11.14 0.51
CA ILE A 88 -12.49 -9.93 0.57
C ILE A 88 -11.53 -9.96 -0.62
N TYR A 89 -11.17 -8.79 -1.14
CA TYR A 89 -10.20 -8.66 -2.23
C TYR A 89 -9.18 -7.64 -1.78
N ASN A 90 -7.93 -8.09 -1.61
CA ASN A 90 -6.83 -7.24 -1.19
C ASN A 90 -5.97 -6.85 -2.38
N PHE A 91 -5.45 -5.63 -2.37
CA PHE A 91 -4.47 -5.17 -3.33
C PHE A 91 -3.35 -4.36 -2.69
N ARG A 92 -2.24 -4.23 -3.43
CA ARG A 92 -1.19 -3.25 -3.18
C ARG A 92 -0.83 -2.54 -4.48
N PHE A 93 -0.81 -1.21 -4.46
CA PHE A 93 -0.32 -0.41 -5.57
C PHE A 93 1.21 -0.41 -5.58
N ASN A 94 1.80 -1.09 -6.58
CA ASN A 94 3.23 -1.06 -6.89
C ASN A 94 3.57 -0.14 -8.06
N ARG A 95 2.55 0.48 -8.64
CA ARG A 95 2.66 1.66 -9.49
C ARG A 95 1.67 2.67 -8.97
N GLY A 96 2.11 3.91 -8.86
CA GLY A 96 1.24 5.06 -8.71
C GLY A 96 1.55 6.07 -9.79
N ARG A 97 0.90 7.23 -9.68
CA ARG A 97 1.31 8.42 -10.42
C ARG A 97 1.41 9.55 -9.44
N ASP A 98 2.48 10.32 -9.56
CA ASP A 98 2.59 11.57 -8.82
C ASP A 98 1.34 12.40 -9.12
N THR A 99 0.72 12.93 -8.07
CA THR A 99 -0.05 14.13 -8.33
C THR A 99 0.97 15.15 -8.85
N PRO A 100 0.67 15.96 -9.86
CA PRO A 100 1.63 16.92 -10.40
C PRO A 100 2.07 18.02 -9.41
N LEU A 101 1.72 17.84 -8.13
CA LEU A 101 2.06 18.64 -6.98
C LEU A 101 3.24 18.06 -6.16
N VAL A 102 3.70 16.84 -6.45
CA VAL A 102 4.71 16.16 -5.60
C VAL A 102 6.14 16.65 -5.89
N GLY A 103 6.43 17.17 -7.09
CA GLY A 103 7.79 17.64 -7.45
C GLY A 103 8.87 16.55 -7.32
N ASP A 104 10.14 16.96 -7.40
CA ASP A 104 11.28 16.05 -7.25
C ASP A 104 11.61 15.82 -5.76
N ASN A 105 10.76 15.07 -5.07
CA ASN A 105 10.94 14.74 -3.66
C ASN A 105 11.06 13.22 -3.41
N TYR A 106 11.10 12.82 -2.13
CA TYR A 106 11.20 11.42 -1.70
C TYR A 106 10.17 10.49 -2.36
N CYS A 107 8.97 10.98 -2.66
CA CYS A 107 7.87 10.22 -3.25
C CYS A 107 7.72 10.42 -4.76
N SER A 108 8.64 11.13 -5.41
CA SER A 108 8.63 11.26 -6.87
C SER A 108 8.66 9.88 -7.52
N SER A 109 7.85 9.70 -8.56
CA SER A 109 7.79 8.50 -9.38
C SER A 109 9.16 8.05 -9.92
N SER A 110 10.10 8.99 -10.10
CA SER A 110 11.49 8.72 -10.49
C SER A 110 12.27 7.87 -9.46
N THR A 111 11.83 7.85 -8.21
CA THR A 111 12.47 7.10 -7.12
C THR A 111 12.01 5.63 -7.06
N GLY A 112 11.00 5.26 -7.84
CA GLY A 112 10.36 3.94 -7.79
C GLY A 112 9.54 3.66 -6.53
N ARG A 113 9.30 4.68 -5.70
CA ARG A 113 8.41 4.61 -4.54
C ARG A 113 6.96 4.84 -4.97
N VAL A 114 6.05 4.24 -4.22
CA VAL A 114 4.60 4.46 -4.37
C VAL A 114 4.06 4.85 -3.01
N CYS A 115 4.11 6.14 -2.72
CA CYS A 115 3.69 6.70 -1.45
C CYS A 115 2.17 6.83 -1.34
N HIS A 116 1.70 7.13 -0.12
CA HIS A 116 0.30 7.42 0.14
C HIS A 116 -0.28 8.44 -0.85
N SER A 117 -1.51 8.19 -1.29
CA SER A 117 -2.24 8.95 -2.32
C SER A 117 -1.76 8.80 -3.77
N ALA A 118 -0.66 8.08 -4.04
CA ALA A 118 -0.20 7.85 -5.42
C ALA A 118 -1.16 6.97 -6.25
N ASP A 119 -2.09 6.30 -5.60
CA ASP A 119 -3.18 5.50 -6.17
C ASP A 119 -4.37 6.35 -6.64
N ILE A 120 -4.57 7.56 -6.12
CA ILE A 120 -5.74 8.40 -6.42
C ILE A 120 -5.86 8.69 -7.92
N GLN A 121 -4.76 9.12 -8.56
CA GLN A 121 -4.75 9.44 -9.98
C GLN A 121 -5.16 8.22 -10.87
N PRO A 122 -4.56 7.02 -10.69
CA PRO A 122 -5.02 5.81 -11.35
C PRO A 122 -6.48 5.45 -11.07
N VAL A 123 -6.95 5.60 -9.82
CA VAL A 123 -8.32 5.24 -9.42
C VAL A 123 -9.38 6.09 -10.12
N PHE A 124 -9.12 7.38 -10.30
CA PHE A 124 -10.07 8.31 -10.94
C PHE A 124 -9.80 8.55 -12.43
N ALA A 125 -8.75 7.93 -12.99
CA ALA A 125 -8.23 8.25 -14.32
C ALA A 125 -8.08 9.77 -14.54
N SER A 126 -7.74 10.51 -13.48
CA SER A 126 -7.79 11.97 -13.43
C SER A 126 -6.51 12.64 -13.91
N GLY A 127 -5.56 11.88 -14.45
CA GLY A 127 -4.28 12.39 -14.91
C GLY A 127 -4.34 13.26 -16.17
N ALA A 128 -5.54 13.48 -16.74
CA ALA A 128 -5.82 14.47 -17.78
C ALA A 128 -6.68 15.65 -17.27
N ALA A 129 -7.05 15.66 -15.98
CA ALA A 129 -7.91 16.69 -15.40
C ALA A 129 -7.19 18.04 -15.17
N ILE A 130 -5.86 18.06 -15.31
CA ILE A 130 -5.04 19.26 -15.12
C ILE A 130 -4.53 19.73 -16.49
N PRO A 131 -4.80 20.99 -16.90
CA PRO A 131 -4.35 21.52 -18.18
C PRO A 131 -2.83 21.34 -18.39
N GLY A 132 -2.45 20.88 -19.58
CA GLY A 132 -1.05 20.62 -19.93
C GLY A 132 -0.50 19.27 -19.45
N ILE A 133 -1.29 18.49 -18.70
CA ILE A 133 -0.91 17.17 -18.22
C ILE A 133 -1.78 16.14 -18.93
N SER A 134 -1.12 15.21 -19.60
CA SER A 134 -1.80 14.10 -20.28
C SER A 134 -1.52 12.79 -19.57
N GLN A 135 -2.47 11.88 -19.64
CA GLN A 135 -2.29 10.49 -19.22
C GLN A 135 -2.22 9.63 -20.47
N THR A 136 -1.04 9.10 -20.77
CA THR A 136 -0.77 8.35 -22.00
C THR A 136 0.04 7.10 -21.70
N GLY A 137 0.21 6.23 -22.71
CA GLY A 137 1.03 5.02 -22.61
C GLY A 137 0.65 4.14 -21.42
N ASP A 138 1.65 3.72 -20.66
CA ASP A 138 1.50 2.81 -19.53
C ASP A 138 0.71 3.42 -18.36
N ASP A 139 0.69 4.75 -18.20
CA ASP A 139 -0.15 5.40 -17.17
C ASP A 139 -1.63 5.34 -17.53
N ALA A 140 -1.97 5.55 -18.80
CA ALA A 140 -3.33 5.40 -19.29
C ALA A 140 -3.79 3.95 -19.17
N ARG A 141 -2.95 3.01 -19.61
CA ARG A 141 -3.21 1.56 -19.51
C ARG A 141 -3.40 1.13 -18.05
N PHE A 142 -2.50 1.54 -17.16
CA PHE A 142 -2.57 1.17 -15.74
C PHE A 142 -3.84 1.70 -15.07
N ALA A 143 -4.19 2.97 -15.26
CA ALA A 143 -5.43 3.49 -14.69
C ALA A 143 -6.67 2.83 -15.28
N ARG A 144 -6.67 2.53 -16.59
CA ARG A 144 -7.78 1.80 -17.21
C ARG A 144 -7.99 0.44 -16.57
N GLN A 145 -6.91 -0.30 -16.30
CA GLN A 145 -6.96 -1.56 -15.55
C GLN A 145 -7.53 -1.36 -14.13
N VAL A 146 -7.10 -0.32 -13.41
CA VAL A 146 -7.56 -0.04 -12.04
C VAL A 146 -9.04 0.31 -12.03
N VAL A 147 -9.47 1.27 -12.87
CA VAL A 147 -10.86 1.69 -13.01
C VAL A 147 -11.74 0.49 -13.34
N ASP A 148 -11.39 -0.30 -14.36
CA ASP A 148 -12.19 -1.45 -14.77
C ASP A 148 -12.35 -2.48 -13.64
N ARG A 149 -11.30 -2.76 -12.85
CA ARG A 149 -11.41 -3.69 -11.71
C ARG A 149 -12.30 -3.13 -10.60
N LEU A 150 -12.17 -1.84 -10.28
CA LEU A 150 -12.97 -1.19 -9.24
C LEU A 150 -14.44 -1.03 -9.65
N THR A 151 -14.74 -0.66 -10.89
CA THR A 151 -16.11 -0.57 -11.40
C THR A 151 -16.75 -1.95 -11.51
N THR A 152 -15.98 -2.97 -11.90
CA THR A 152 -16.45 -4.37 -11.92
C THR A 152 -16.83 -4.83 -10.50
N PHE A 153 -16.00 -4.52 -9.50
CA PHE A 153 -16.34 -4.80 -8.10
C PHE A 153 -17.57 -4.00 -7.64
N ALA A 154 -17.69 -2.72 -8.00
CA ALA A 154 -18.85 -1.92 -7.65
C ALA A 154 -20.16 -2.46 -8.25
N LYS A 155 -20.11 -2.98 -9.49
CA LYS A 155 -21.27 -3.56 -10.18
C LYS A 155 -21.67 -4.95 -9.66
N THR A 156 -20.71 -5.75 -9.21
CA THR A 156 -20.92 -7.20 -9.01
C THR A 156 -20.48 -7.78 -7.67
N GLY A 157 -19.75 -7.02 -6.86
CA GLY A 157 -19.07 -7.53 -5.66
C GLY A 157 -17.86 -8.43 -5.95
N ASN A 158 -17.45 -8.57 -7.21
CA ASN A 158 -16.28 -9.33 -7.65
C ASN A 158 -15.47 -8.47 -8.63
N PRO A 159 -14.14 -8.33 -8.49
CA PRO A 159 -13.32 -7.53 -9.42
C PRO A 159 -13.07 -8.19 -10.79
N ASN A 160 -13.51 -9.44 -10.99
CA ASN A 160 -13.31 -10.18 -12.23
C ASN A 160 -14.56 -10.11 -13.10
N PRO A 161 -14.48 -9.51 -14.30
CA PRO A 161 -15.65 -9.31 -15.14
C PRO A 161 -16.13 -10.65 -15.71
N LYS A 162 -17.45 -10.81 -15.79
CA LYS A 162 -18.11 -12.01 -16.34
C LYS A 162 -18.97 -11.65 -17.55
N PRO A 163 -19.22 -12.60 -18.48
CA PRO A 163 -20.15 -12.37 -19.59
C PRO A 163 -21.48 -11.80 -19.10
N GLY A 164 -22.01 -10.81 -19.82
CA GLY A 164 -23.25 -10.11 -19.46
C GLY A 164 -23.07 -8.88 -18.58
N LEU A 165 -21.84 -8.55 -18.15
CA LEU A 165 -21.56 -7.26 -17.50
C LEU A 165 -21.70 -6.10 -18.50
N ALA A 166 -22.46 -5.07 -18.14
CA ALA A 166 -22.55 -3.85 -18.93
C ALA A 166 -21.26 -3.01 -18.79
N GLY A 167 -20.56 -2.80 -19.90
CA GLY A 167 -19.34 -1.98 -19.96
C GLY A 167 -18.26 -2.61 -20.85
N SER A 168 -17.04 -2.05 -20.78
CA SER A 168 -15.89 -2.45 -21.58
C SER A 168 -14.82 -3.19 -20.78
N GLU A 169 -15.10 -3.55 -19.53
CA GLU A 169 -14.14 -4.26 -18.67
C GLU A 169 -13.79 -5.66 -19.21
N LEU A 170 -14.73 -6.31 -19.90
CA LEU A 170 -14.51 -7.62 -20.55
C LEU A 170 -13.56 -7.55 -21.76
N THR A 171 -13.31 -6.36 -22.30
CA THR A 171 -12.40 -6.19 -23.45
C THR A 171 -10.99 -5.76 -23.04
N ASN A 172 -10.77 -5.54 -21.74
CA ASN A 172 -9.46 -5.15 -21.21
C ASN A 172 -8.60 -6.38 -20.88
N PRO A 173 -7.53 -6.66 -21.65
CA PRO A 173 -6.69 -7.84 -21.44
C PRO A 173 -5.93 -7.83 -20.11
N ASP A 174 -5.64 -6.65 -19.53
CA ASP A 174 -4.99 -6.55 -18.21
C ASP A 174 -5.93 -6.95 -17.07
N VAL A 175 -7.24 -6.92 -17.33
CA VAL A 175 -8.28 -7.33 -16.38
C VAL A 175 -8.67 -8.79 -16.60
N THR A 176 -8.94 -9.19 -17.83
CA THR A 176 -9.38 -10.56 -18.16
C THR A 176 -8.25 -11.59 -18.21
N GLY A 177 -7.02 -11.15 -18.45
CA GLY A 177 -5.84 -12.01 -18.49
C GLY A 177 -5.28 -12.40 -17.12
N LEU A 178 -5.81 -11.81 -16.03
CA LEU A 178 -5.40 -12.11 -14.67
C LEU A 178 -6.58 -12.05 -13.71
N ASP A 179 -6.95 -13.20 -13.18
CA ASP A 179 -7.91 -13.30 -12.10
C ASP A 179 -7.37 -12.64 -10.82
N TRP A 180 -8.26 -11.95 -10.12
CA TRP A 180 -8.07 -11.45 -8.78
C TRP A 180 -8.84 -12.34 -7.81
N PRO A 181 -8.18 -13.37 -7.24
CA PRO A 181 -8.83 -14.27 -6.31
C PRO A 181 -9.21 -13.55 -5.01
N PRO A 182 -10.27 -13.99 -4.33
CA PRO A 182 -10.57 -13.49 -3.00
C PRO A 182 -9.42 -13.83 -2.03
N TYR A 183 -9.25 -12.98 -1.03
CA TYR A 183 -8.35 -13.18 0.08
C TYR A 183 -8.70 -14.48 0.81
N ASP A 184 -7.68 -15.25 1.16
CA ASP A 184 -7.77 -16.57 1.79
C ASP A 184 -6.60 -16.77 2.77
N ASP A 185 -6.47 -18.00 3.31
CA ASP A 185 -5.42 -18.35 4.27
C ASP A 185 -4.00 -18.28 3.67
N SER A 186 -3.88 -18.17 2.34
CA SER A 186 -2.60 -17.93 1.68
C SER A 186 -2.20 -16.45 1.66
N ASN A 187 -2.97 -15.57 2.31
CA ASN A 187 -2.80 -14.12 2.31
C ASN A 187 -2.75 -13.54 0.89
N THR A 188 -3.63 -14.01 0.01
CA THR A 188 -3.70 -13.61 -1.41
C THR A 188 -3.77 -12.08 -1.58
N LEU A 189 -2.89 -11.52 -2.42
CA LEU A 189 -2.78 -10.09 -2.67
C LEU A 189 -2.64 -9.80 -4.18
N MET A 190 -3.46 -8.88 -4.71
CA MET A 190 -3.27 -8.35 -6.06
C MET A 190 -2.19 -7.25 -6.04
N GLU A 191 -1.08 -7.50 -6.71
CA GLU A 191 0.00 -6.54 -6.92
C GLU A 191 -0.31 -5.71 -8.16
N LEU A 192 -0.87 -4.51 -7.98
CA LEU A 192 -1.27 -3.63 -9.06
C LEU A 192 -0.05 -2.92 -9.65
N ASN A 193 0.22 -3.22 -10.93
CA ASN A 193 1.23 -2.57 -11.74
C ASN A 193 0.76 -2.55 -13.21
N VAL A 194 1.54 -2.03 -14.16
CA VAL A 194 1.22 -2.11 -15.60
C VAL A 194 0.96 -3.55 -16.01
N LYS A 195 1.83 -4.46 -15.56
CA LYS A 195 1.59 -5.91 -15.56
C LYS A 195 1.33 -6.35 -14.13
N SER A 196 0.06 -6.44 -13.76
CA SER A 196 -0.32 -6.89 -12.42
C SER A 196 0.03 -8.37 -12.21
N SER A 197 0.10 -8.78 -10.96
CA SER A 197 0.31 -10.17 -10.57
C SER A 197 -0.41 -10.49 -9.27
N VAL A 198 -0.56 -11.77 -8.96
CA VAL A 198 -1.08 -12.21 -7.66
C VAL A 198 0.06 -12.79 -6.85
N SER A 199 0.25 -12.25 -5.66
CA SER A 199 1.21 -12.74 -4.69
C SER A 199 0.50 -13.43 -3.53
N LYS A 200 1.23 -14.30 -2.82
CA LYS A 200 0.77 -15.01 -1.63
C LYS A 200 1.83 -14.85 -0.54
N GLN A 201 1.39 -14.85 0.71
CA GLN A 201 2.27 -14.77 1.88
C GLN A 201 3.22 -13.56 1.90
N VAL A 202 2.83 -12.47 1.23
CA VAL A 202 3.61 -11.21 1.21
C VAL A 202 3.71 -10.67 2.62
N GLU A 203 4.95 -10.40 3.07
CA GLU A 203 5.26 -9.88 4.41
C GLU A 203 4.69 -10.74 5.54
N ASN A 204 4.53 -12.06 5.31
CA ASN A 204 3.83 -12.91 6.27
C ASN A 204 4.49 -12.86 7.65
N ASP A 205 5.80 -12.97 7.70
CA ASP A 205 6.56 -13.04 8.95
C ASP A 205 6.57 -11.69 9.68
N VAL A 206 6.74 -10.60 8.93
CA VAL A 206 6.74 -9.22 9.48
C VAL A 206 5.40 -8.89 10.10
N CYS A 207 4.32 -9.10 9.35
CA CYS A 207 3.00 -8.80 9.88
C CYS A 207 2.56 -9.78 10.97
N SER A 208 3.05 -11.04 10.96
CA SER A 208 2.77 -11.98 12.06
C SER A 208 3.50 -11.56 13.33
N TRP A 209 4.73 -11.05 13.20
CA TRP A 209 5.43 -10.44 14.31
C TRP A 209 4.69 -9.20 14.84
N ILE A 210 4.25 -8.27 13.97
CA ILE A 210 3.45 -7.11 14.37
C ILE A 210 2.17 -7.54 15.11
N ASP A 211 1.42 -8.51 14.55
CA ASP A 211 0.20 -9.05 15.17
C ASP A 211 0.44 -9.61 16.59
N THR A 212 1.66 -10.07 16.89
CA THR A 212 2.04 -10.61 18.21
C THR A 212 2.59 -9.58 19.19
N GLN A 213 3.32 -8.58 18.68
CA GLN A 213 4.00 -7.60 19.53
C GLN A 213 3.10 -6.42 19.88
N PHE A 214 2.15 -6.08 19.01
CA PHE A 214 1.37 -4.86 19.14
C PHE A 214 -0.13 -5.16 19.04
N LEU A 215 -0.90 -4.51 19.91
CA LEU A 215 -2.27 -4.18 19.56
C LEU A 215 -2.23 -3.03 18.57
N TYR A 216 -2.88 -3.18 17.42
CA TYR A 216 -3.06 -2.07 16.50
C TYR A 216 -3.83 -0.93 17.15
N ASP A 217 -3.54 0.32 16.77
CA ASP A 217 -4.11 1.51 17.41
C ASP A 217 -5.65 1.53 17.40
N PHE A 218 -6.29 0.96 16.37
CA PHE A 218 -7.75 0.86 16.30
C PHE A 218 -8.36 -0.08 17.36
N TRP A 219 -7.55 -0.90 18.03
CA TRP A 219 -7.98 -1.68 19.21
C TRP A 219 -7.85 -0.87 20.50
N LEU A 220 -6.80 -0.05 20.60
CA LEU A 220 -6.45 0.72 21.81
C LEU A 220 -7.44 1.85 22.08
N GLN A 221 -8.06 2.39 21.03
CA GLN A 221 -8.98 3.53 21.14
C GLN A 221 -10.45 3.10 21.34
N ILE A 222 -10.73 1.80 21.49
CA ILE A 222 -12.07 1.30 21.83
C ILE A 222 -12.15 1.11 23.35
N PRO A 223 -13.04 1.83 24.07
CA PRO A 223 -13.19 1.67 25.51
C PRO A 223 -13.48 0.21 25.90
N GLY A 224 -12.68 -0.35 26.81
CA GLY A 224 -12.85 -1.70 27.35
C GLY A 224 -12.09 -2.82 26.63
N ASN A 225 -11.39 -2.52 25.53
CA ASN A 225 -10.41 -3.45 24.96
C ASN A 225 -9.10 -3.36 25.75
N LEU A 226 -8.69 -4.46 26.36
CA LEU A 226 -7.37 -4.61 26.98
C LEU A 226 -6.46 -5.46 26.06
N PRO A 227 -5.12 -5.28 26.16
CA PRO A 227 -4.12 -6.15 25.51
C PRO A 227 -4.31 -7.64 25.79
#